data_AF-A0A8T4NN17-F1
#
_entry.id   AF-A0A8T4NN17-F1
#
_cell.length_a   1.000
_cell.length_b   1.000
_cell.length_c   1.000
_cell.angle_alpha   90.00
_cell.angle_beta   90.00
_cell.angle_gamma   90.00
#
_symmetry.space_group_name_H-M   'P 1'
#
loop_
_entity.id
_entity.type
_entity.pdbx_description
1 polymer ?
#
loop_
_entity_poly.entity_id
_entity_poly.type
_entity_poly.pdbx_seq_one_letter_code
_entity_poly.pdbx_strand_id
1 'polypeptide(L)'
;MTKCVFCGREEPDYTGVHLIKNDGTVDFYCSSKCRKNSLKLGRDKRKLKWTLTYKDSLKSNAAREIAHEAKKVEDAKEAKKVADEKAIVRKAFKEARTDKKAKEAKK
;
A
#
# COMPACT_ATOMS: atom_id res chain seq x y z
N MET A 1 -10.12 -12.52 24.12
CA MET A 1 -8.96 -12.97 23.30
C MET A 1 -8.05 -11.80 23.07
N THR A 2 -6.85 -11.84 23.61
CA THR A 2 -5.91 -10.71 23.58
C THR A 2 -4.77 -11.00 22.61
N LYS A 3 -4.42 -10.03 21.74
CA LYS A 3 -3.34 -10.17 20.77
C LYS A 3 -1.98 -9.80 21.36
N CYS A 4 -1.02 -10.70 21.23
CA CYS A 4 0.36 -10.42 21.62
C CYS A 4 1.01 -9.41 20.69
N VAL A 5 1.53 -8.32 21.24
CA VAL A 5 2.17 -7.21 20.51
C VAL A 5 3.41 -7.67 19.73
N PHE A 6 4.06 -8.73 20.18
CA PHE A 6 5.27 -9.26 19.57
C PHE A 6 5.01 -10.29 18.48
N CYS A 7 4.43 -11.44 18.84
CA CYS A 7 4.28 -12.57 17.93
C CYS A 7 2.99 -12.53 17.10
N GLY A 8 2.02 -11.68 17.45
CA GLY A 8 0.74 -11.56 16.73
C GLY A 8 -0.26 -12.69 17.01
N ARG A 9 0.07 -13.65 17.89
CA ARG A 9 -0.86 -14.71 18.29
C ARG A 9 -1.96 -14.17 19.21
N GLU A 10 -3.17 -14.68 19.02
CA GLU A 10 -4.31 -14.52 19.91
C GLU A 10 -4.24 -15.59 20.98
N GLU A 11 -4.45 -15.18 22.23
CA GLU A 11 -4.35 -16.05 23.39
C GLU A 11 -5.53 -15.77 24.34
N PRO A 12 -5.99 -16.76 25.14
CA PRO A 12 -7.00 -16.54 26.15
C PRO A 12 -6.57 -15.53 27.20
N ASP A 13 -7.55 -14.78 27.72
CA ASP A 13 -7.30 -13.59 28.54
C ASP A 13 -6.70 -13.90 29.92
N TYR A 14 -6.76 -15.16 30.36
CA TYR A 14 -6.19 -15.64 31.63
C TYR A 14 -4.69 -16.03 31.55
N THR A 15 -4.02 -15.77 30.42
CA THR A 15 -2.61 -16.13 30.22
C THR A 15 -1.76 -14.96 29.75
N GLY A 16 -0.45 -15.06 29.93
CA GLY A 16 0.50 -14.03 29.51
C GLY A 16 0.67 -12.91 30.54
N VAL A 17 1.25 -11.80 30.09
CA VAL A 17 1.54 -10.63 30.94
C VAL A 17 1.26 -9.33 30.20
N HIS A 18 0.65 -8.39 30.91
CA HIS A 18 0.46 -7.02 30.46
C HIS A 18 1.59 -6.15 31.01
N LEU A 19 2.29 -5.44 30.13
CA LEU A 19 3.28 -4.43 30.49
C LEU A 19 2.67 -3.05 30.24
N ILE A 20 2.45 -2.31 31.31
CA ILE A 20 2.01 -0.92 31.25
C ILE A 20 3.26 -0.04 31.20
N LYS A 21 3.40 0.75 30.14
CA LYS A 21 4.48 1.73 30.00
C LYS A 21 4.14 3.01 30.76
N ASN A 22 5.15 3.83 31.03
CA ASN A 22 4.97 5.14 31.67
C ASN A 22 4.05 6.06 30.86
N ASP A 23 4.00 5.90 29.54
CA ASP A 23 3.11 6.65 28.64
C ASP A 23 1.65 6.17 28.70
N GLY A 24 1.33 5.20 29.55
CA GLY A 24 0.00 4.59 29.66
C GLY A 24 -0.32 3.53 28.60
N THR A 25 0.58 3.29 27.65
CA THR A 25 0.40 2.22 26.64
C THR A 25 0.47 0.84 27.28
N VAL A 26 -0.51 -0.01 27.01
CA VAL A 26 -0.58 -1.39 27.50
C VAL A 26 -0.11 -2.36 26.41
N ASP A 27 1.06 -2.97 26.61
CA ASP A 27 1.57 -4.01 25.73
C ASP A 27 1.29 -5.40 26.32
N PHE A 28 0.51 -6.22 25.63
CA PHE A 28 0.32 -7.63 26.00
C PHE A 28 1.39 -8.55 25.38
N TYR A 29 1.92 -9.45 26.20
CA TYR A 29 2.86 -10.50 25.79
C TYR A 29 2.36 -11.89 26.19
N CYS A 30 2.24 -12.79 25.21
CA CYS A 30 1.80 -14.17 25.46
C CYS A 30 2.79 -15.00 26.31
N SER A 31 4.09 -14.67 26.31
CA SER A 31 5.09 -15.42 27.08
C SER A 31 6.35 -14.62 27.39
N SER A 32 7.14 -15.12 28.34
CA SER A 32 8.46 -14.59 28.68
C SER A 32 9.41 -14.51 27.47
N LYS A 33 9.26 -15.39 26.48
CA LYS A 33 10.04 -15.36 25.23
C LYS A 33 9.77 -14.07 24.46
N CYS A 34 8.50 -13.75 24.24
CA CYS A 34 8.07 -12.54 23.53
C CYS A 34 8.51 -11.28 24.28
N ARG A 35 8.32 -11.24 25.60
CA ARG A 35 8.72 -10.12 26.45
C ARG A 35 10.23 -9.87 26.40
N LYS A 36 11.06 -10.91 26.59
CA LYS A 36 12.53 -10.80 26.52
C LYS A 36 12.99 -10.35 25.14
N ASN A 37 12.38 -10.88 24.09
CA ASN A 37 12.80 -10.58 22.73
C ASN A 37 12.47 -9.14 22.31
N SER A 38 11.35 -8.60 22.82
CA SER A 38 10.94 -7.21 22.60
C SER A 38 11.76 -6.23 23.44
N LEU A 39 11.89 -6.48 24.75
CA LEU A 39 12.45 -5.49 25.70
C LEU A 39 13.95 -5.63 25.92
N LYS A 40 14.45 -6.87 26.08
CA LYS A 40 15.87 -7.09 26.41
C LYS A 40 16.74 -7.21 25.18
N LEU A 41 16.25 -7.94 24.16
CA LEU A 41 17.02 -8.21 22.94
C LEU A 41 16.77 -7.18 21.84
N GLY A 42 15.73 -6.34 21.97
CA GLY A 42 15.41 -5.30 20.99
C GLY A 42 15.19 -5.83 19.56
N ARG A 43 14.73 -7.08 19.39
CA ARG A 43 14.59 -7.66 18.06
C ARG A 43 13.31 -7.19 17.39
N ASP A 44 13.41 -6.85 16.10
CA ASP A 44 12.25 -6.51 15.29
C ASP A 44 11.36 -7.73 15.04
N LYS A 45 10.11 -7.64 15.50
CA LYS A 45 9.07 -8.67 15.26
C LYS A 45 8.82 -8.99 13.79
N ARG A 46 9.06 -8.01 12.89
CA ARG A 46 8.89 -8.12 11.43
C ARG A 46 10.05 -8.83 10.72
N LYS A 47 11.15 -9.15 11.41
CA LYS A 47 12.31 -9.84 10.83
C LYS A 47 12.41 -11.31 11.26
N LEU A 48 11.57 -11.73 12.22
CA LEU A 48 11.63 -13.07 12.81
C LEU A 48 10.62 -14.01 12.15
N LYS A 49 11.13 -14.98 11.38
CA LYS A 49 10.32 -15.91 10.57
C LYS A 49 9.22 -16.67 11.33
N TRP A 50 9.37 -16.85 12.64
CA TRP A 50 8.43 -17.61 13.48
C TRP A 50 7.24 -16.79 14.01
N THR A 51 7.28 -15.46 13.91
CA THR A 51 6.16 -14.61 14.36
C THR A 51 5.07 -14.58 13.27
N LEU A 52 3.80 -14.50 13.67
CA LEU A 52 2.72 -14.27 12.72
C LEU A 52 2.85 -12.90 12.08
N THR A 53 3.29 -11.91 12.86
CA THR A 53 3.60 -10.56 12.39
C THR A 53 4.57 -10.54 11.20
N TYR A 54 5.55 -11.44 11.15
CA TYR A 54 6.45 -11.59 9.99
C TYR A 54 5.67 -12.06 8.76
N LYS A 55 4.86 -13.12 8.91
CA LYS A 55 4.04 -13.66 7.80
C LYS A 55 3.05 -12.62 7.29
N ASP A 56 2.44 -11.86 8.19
CA ASP A 56 1.50 -10.81 7.84
C ASP A 56 2.20 -9.66 7.11
N SER A 57 3.41 -9.30 7.53
CA SER A 57 4.20 -8.29 6.83
C SER A 57 4.53 -8.70 5.40
N LEU A 58 4.84 -9.99 5.14
CA LEU A 58 5.06 -10.50 3.78
C LEU A 58 3.80 -10.40 2.92
N LYS A 59 2.65 -10.81 3.46
CA LYS A 59 1.36 -10.69 2.76
C LYS A 59 1.02 -9.24 2.45
N SER A 60 1.24 -8.33 3.42
CA SER A 60 0.97 -6.91 3.24
C SER A 60 1.87 -6.26 2.19
N ASN A 61 3.13 -6.69 2.10
CA ASN A 61 4.05 -6.21 1.08
C ASN A 61 3.62 -6.70 -0.31
N ALA A 62 3.28 -7.97 -0.45
CA ALA A 62 2.77 -8.52 -1.72
C ALA A 62 1.47 -7.81 -2.15
N ALA A 63 0.54 -7.58 -1.23
CA ALA A 63 -0.69 -6.83 -1.50
C ALA A 63 -0.39 -5.38 -1.92
N ARG A 64 0.59 -4.73 -1.28
CA ARG A 64 1.01 -3.36 -1.62
C ARG A 64 1.68 -3.30 -2.99
N GLU A 65 2.48 -4.30 -3.35
CA GLU A 65 3.10 -4.42 -4.67
C GLU A 65 2.05 -4.60 -5.76
N ILE A 66 1.09 -5.51 -5.55
CA ILE A 66 -0.03 -5.72 -6.48
C ILE A 66 -0.85 -4.42 -6.64
N ALA A 67 -1.15 -3.71 -5.55
CA ALA A 67 -1.89 -2.46 -5.59
C ALA A 67 -1.14 -1.34 -6.34
N HIS A 68 0.18 -1.25 -6.15
CA HIS A 68 1.01 -0.27 -6.86
C HIS A 68 1.07 -0.57 -8.36
N GLU A 69 1.18 -1.83 -8.74
CA GLU A 69 1.20 -2.24 -10.15
C GLU A 69 -0.16 -2.00 -10.82
N ALA A 70 -1.27 -2.32 -10.14
CA ALA A 70 -2.61 -2.01 -10.62
C ALA A 70 -2.81 -0.51 -10.84
N LYS A 71 -2.33 0.33 -9.92
CA LYS A 71 -2.42 1.80 -10.06
C LYS A 71 -1.64 2.31 -11.28
N LYS A 72 -0.44 1.80 -11.54
CA LYS A 72 0.34 2.16 -12.74
C LYS A 72 -0.38 1.84 -14.05
N VAL A 73 -1.07 0.70 -14.11
CA VAL A 73 -1.82 0.30 -15.30
C VAL A 73 -2.98 1.24 -15.56
N GLU A 74 -3.71 1.63 -14.51
CA GLU A 74 -4.82 2.60 -14.62
C GLU A 74 -4.31 3.99 -15.04
N ASP A 75 -3.23 4.49 -14.41
CA ASP A 75 -2.63 5.78 -14.77
C ASP A 75 -2.13 5.81 -16.23
N ALA A 76 -1.56 4.70 -16.73
CA ALA A 76 -1.12 4.57 -18.12
C ALA A 76 -2.29 4.51 -19.11
N LYS A 77 -3.41 3.88 -18.72
CA LYS A 77 -4.63 3.79 -19.52
C LYS A 77 -5.32 5.15 -19.63
N GLU A 78 -5.38 5.91 -18.52
CA GLU A 78 -5.87 7.29 -18.47
C GLU A 78 -5.04 8.18 -19.41
N ALA A 79 -3.71 8.12 -19.31
CA ALA A 79 -2.80 8.89 -20.17
C ALA A 79 -2.98 8.57 -21.66
N LYS A 80 -3.21 7.30 -22.02
CA LYS A 80 -3.46 6.90 -23.40
C LYS A 80 -4.79 7.44 -23.93
N LYS A 81 -5.85 7.38 -23.12
CA LYS A 81 -7.16 7.93 -23.47
C LYS A 81 -7.10 9.44 -23.74
N VAL A 82 -6.38 10.18 -22.88
CA VAL A 82 -6.16 11.62 -23.07
C VAL A 82 -5.34 11.91 -24.32
N ALA A 83 -4.35 11.08 -24.66
CA ALA A 83 -3.55 11.23 -25.88
C ALA A 83 -4.38 10.98 -27.14
N ASP A 84 -5.21 9.94 -27.15
CA ASP A 84 -6.11 9.61 -28.26
C ASP A 84 -7.16 10.73 -28.48
N GLU A 85 -7.77 11.23 -27.40
CA GLU A 85 -8.72 12.34 -27.47
C GLU A 85 -8.06 13.63 -27.99
N LYS A 86 -6.85 13.95 -27.50
CA LYS A 86 -6.07 15.10 -27.97
C LYS A 86 -5.68 14.96 -29.44
N ALA A 87 -5.41 13.75 -29.93
CA ALA A 87 -5.12 13.50 -31.35
C ALA A 87 -6.34 13.76 -32.24
N ILE A 88 -7.54 13.36 -31.79
CA ILE A 88 -8.80 13.60 -32.50
C ILE A 88 -9.07 15.10 -32.62
N VAL A 89 -9.00 15.85 -31.51
CA VAL A 89 -9.20 17.31 -31.51
C VAL A 89 -8.17 18.02 -32.41
N ARG A 90 -6.92 17.57 -32.36
CA ARG A 90 -5.84 18.15 -33.18
C ARG A 90 -6.01 17.85 -34.67
N LYS A 91 -6.60 16.70 -35.03
CA LYS A 91 -6.94 16.35 -36.41
C LYS A 91 -8.10 17.21 -36.93
N ALA A 92 -9.18 17.34 -36.16
CA ALA A 92 -10.33 18.18 -36.50
C ALA A 92 -9.94 19.67 -36.70
N PHE A 93 -9.04 20.20 -35.87
CA PHE A 93 -8.54 21.57 -36.02
C PHE A 93 -7.73 21.78 -37.31
N LYS A 94 -6.95 20.77 -37.75
CA LYS A 94 -6.20 20.84 -39.00
C LYS A 94 -7.12 20.83 -40.23
N GLU A 95 -8.14 19.97 -40.20
CA GLU A 95 -9.16 19.86 -41.26
C GLU A 95 -9.95 21.17 -41.41
N ALA A 96 -10.42 21.76 -40.30
CA ALA A 96 -11.08 23.07 -40.31
C ALA A 96 -10.18 24.21 -40.83
N ARG A 97 -8.87 24.14 -40.61
CA ARG A 97 -7.89 25.12 -41.10
C ARG A 97 -7.65 24.98 -42.61
N THR A 98 -7.71 23.77 -43.17
CA THR A 98 -7.60 23.55 -44.63
C THR A 98 -8.84 24.04 -45.38
N ASP A 99 -10.03 23.87 -44.81
CA ASP A 99 -11.28 24.36 -45.39
C ASP A 99 -11.37 25.90 -45.46
N LYS A 100 -10.82 26.59 -44.45
CA LYS A 100 -10.81 28.06 -44.41
C LYS A 100 -9.85 28.65 -45.46
N LYS A 101 -8.68 28.04 -45.66
CA LYS A 101 -7.72 28.43 -46.73
C LYS A 101 -8.25 28.18 -48.14
N ALA A 102 -9.01 27.11 -48.36
CA ALA A 102 -9.62 26.81 -49.66
C ALA A 102 -10.76 27.79 -50.04
N LYS A 103 -11.43 28.37 -49.04
CA LYS A 103 -12.45 29.42 -49.24
C LYS A 103 -11.84 30.81 -49.49
N GLU A 104 -10.70 31.14 -48.87
CA GLU A 104 -10.01 32.41 -49.10
C GLU A 104 -9.29 32.50 -50.46
N ALA A 105 -8.87 31.37 -51.05
CA ALA A 105 -8.21 31.33 -52.37
C ALA A 105 -9.16 31.38 -53.59
N LYS A 106 -10.49 31.37 -53.36
CA LYS A 106 -11.54 31.45 -54.39
C LYS A 106 -12.25 32.82 -54.44
N LYS A 107 -11.79 33.80 -53.65
CA LYS A 107 -12.23 35.19 -53.68
C LYS A 107 -11.11 36.06 -54.27
#